data_AF-A0A7C1FBS5-F1
#
_entry.id   AF-A0A7C1FBS5-F1
#
_cell.length_a   1.000
_cell.length_b   1.000
_cell.length_c   1.000
_cell.angle_alpha   90.00
_cell.angle_beta   90.00
_cell.angle_gamma   90.00
#
_symmetry.space_group_name_H-M   'P 1'
#
loop_
_entity.id
_entity.type
_entity.pdbx_description
1 polymer ?
#
loop_
_entity_poly.entity_id
_entity_poly.type
_entity_poly.pdbx_seq_one_letter_code
_entity_poly.pdbx_strand_id
1 'polypeptide(L)'
;DESGNRIYVLGRRREKEMLGLVFSGPAGEKPCGEVLLVNAMYCVPVLLKIGGFLSRRLKLTRVGRALVVVGLHRAYPCLRELVYRVKMEVTG
;
A
#
# COMPACT_ATOMS: atom_id res chain seq x y z
N ASP A 1 -11.79 9.32 -6.21
CA ASP A 1 -12.00 8.47 -7.39
C ASP A 1 -13.11 9.11 -8.21
N GLU A 2 -13.64 8.37 -9.17
CA GLU A 2 -14.74 8.82 -10.05
C GLU A 2 -16.07 8.99 -9.31
N SER A 3 -16.21 8.37 -8.13
CA SER A 3 -17.41 8.46 -7.27
C SER A 3 -17.33 9.60 -6.24
N GLY A 4 -16.29 10.43 -6.29
CA GLY A 4 -16.10 11.54 -5.35
C GLY A 4 -15.35 11.18 -4.05
N ASN A 5 -14.90 9.93 -3.88
CA ASN A 5 -14.14 9.52 -2.69
C ASN A 5 -12.74 10.15 -2.70
N ARG A 6 -12.30 10.72 -1.58
CA ARG A 6 -10.91 11.21 -1.44
C ARG A 6 -9.99 10.03 -1.13
N ILE A 7 -9.04 9.74 -2.02
CA ILE A 7 -8.09 8.64 -1.88
C ILE A 7 -6.74 9.18 -1.41
N TYR A 8 -6.20 8.57 -0.36
CA TYR A 8 -4.89 8.91 0.20
C TYR A 8 -4.00 7.65 0.26
N VAL A 9 -2.70 7.82 0.04
CA VAL A 9 -1.71 6.74 0.13
C VAL A 9 -0.75 7.04 1.28
N LEU A 10 -0.71 6.15 2.26
CA LEU A 10 0.20 6.25 3.40
C LEU A 10 1.34 5.24 3.27
N GLY A 11 2.51 5.70 2.84
CA GLY A 11 3.73 4.89 2.81
C GLY A 11 4.58 5.11 4.06
N ARG A 12 5.07 4.04 4.70
CA ARG A 12 6.01 4.15 5.84
C ARG A 12 7.22 3.25 5.67
N ARG A 13 8.40 3.76 6.07
CA ARG A 13 9.68 3.08 5.87
C ARG A 13 10.11 2.22 7.08
N ARG A 14 9.73 2.59 8.31
CA ARG A 14 10.18 1.93 9.55
C ARG A 14 9.11 1.73 10.62
N GLU A 15 7.97 2.43 10.56
CA GLU A 15 7.01 2.48 11.67
C GLU A 15 5.75 1.69 11.37
N LYS A 16 5.83 0.36 11.46
CA LYS A 16 4.65 -0.51 11.28
C LYS A 16 3.63 -0.35 12.41
N GLU A 17 4.10 -0.19 13.64
CA GLU A 17 3.26 -0.12 14.85
C GLU A 17 2.46 1.18 14.95
N MET A 18 3.01 2.26 14.39
CA MET A 18 2.34 3.55 14.38
C MET A 18 1.15 3.58 13.40
N LEU A 19 0.98 2.60 12.49
CA LEU A 19 -0.30 2.39 11.78
C LEU A 19 -1.35 1.94 12.80
N GLY A 20 -1.04 0.93 13.61
CA GLY A 20 -1.96 0.42 14.63
C GLY A 20 -2.44 1.53 15.56
N LEU A 21 -1.54 2.40 16.04
CA LEU A 21 -1.87 3.50 16.93
C LEU A 21 -2.69 4.63 16.26
N VAL A 22 -2.35 5.02 15.02
CA VAL A 22 -3.12 6.05 14.29
C VAL A 22 -4.52 5.53 13.92
N PHE A 23 -4.65 4.22 13.68
CA PHE A 23 -5.89 3.61 13.22
C PHE A 23 -6.77 3.04 14.32
N SER A 24 -6.26 2.98 15.54
CA SER A 24 -7.02 2.61 16.73
C SER A 24 -7.20 3.81 17.66
N GLY A 25 -6.82 5.03 17.27
CA GLY A 25 -6.82 6.18 18.18
C GLY A 25 -5.96 5.97 19.45
N PRO A 26 -5.93 6.94 20.36
CA PRO A 26 -5.20 6.80 21.63
C PRO A 26 -5.80 5.72 22.56
N ALA A 27 -7.02 5.22 22.30
CA ALA A 27 -7.77 4.32 23.17
C ALA A 27 -8.30 3.02 22.52
N GLY A 28 -7.95 2.70 21.28
CA GLY A 28 -8.50 1.53 20.55
C GLY A 28 -9.70 1.83 19.62
N GLU A 29 -10.16 3.08 19.58
CA GLU A 29 -11.26 3.58 18.76
C GLU A 29 -10.96 3.47 17.25
N LYS A 30 -11.88 2.83 16.51
CA LYS A 30 -11.85 2.86 15.04
C LYS A 30 -12.12 4.29 14.57
N PRO A 31 -11.42 4.79 13.53
CA PRO A 31 -11.74 6.08 12.93
C PRO A 31 -13.24 6.13 12.58
N CYS A 32 -13.91 7.17 13.06
CA CYS A 32 -15.33 7.38 12.85
C CYS A 32 -15.65 7.42 11.35
N GLY A 33 -16.47 6.48 10.89
CA GLY A 33 -17.42 6.49 9.76
C GLY A 33 -16.99 6.93 8.34
N GLU A 34 -16.05 7.85 8.20
CA GLU A 34 -15.76 8.55 6.95
C GLU A 34 -14.45 8.09 6.28
N VAL A 35 -13.66 7.25 6.95
CA VAL A 35 -12.34 6.83 6.47
C VAL A 35 -12.23 5.31 6.46
N LEU A 36 -12.13 4.73 5.26
CA LEU A 36 -11.84 3.32 5.06
C LEU A 36 -10.34 3.07 4.94
N LEU A 37 -9.83 2.16 5.79
CA LEU A 37 -8.43 1.79 5.81
C LEU A 37 -8.20 0.48 5.09
N VAL A 38 -7.36 0.53 4.05
CA VAL A 38 -7.07 -0.61 3.19
C VAL A 38 -5.59 -0.91 3.23
N ASN A 39 -5.24 -2.12 3.66
CA ASN A 39 -3.85 -2.58 3.66
C ASN A 39 -3.46 -3.09 2.26
N ALA A 40 -2.75 -2.30 1.46
CA ALA A 40 -2.25 -2.74 0.16
C ALA A 40 -0.94 -3.56 0.23
N MET A 41 -0.29 -3.66 1.41
CA MET A 41 1.05 -4.25 1.52
C MET A 41 1.09 -5.76 1.29
N TYR A 42 -0.04 -6.46 1.43
CA TYR A 42 -0.09 -7.89 1.15
C TYR A 42 0.04 -8.19 -0.36
N CYS A 43 -0.29 -7.23 -1.23
CA CYS A 43 -0.07 -7.34 -2.67
C CYS A 43 1.38 -7.09 -3.10
N VAL A 44 2.26 -6.65 -2.19
CA VAL A 44 3.63 -6.23 -2.52
C VAL A 44 4.62 -7.41 -2.35
N PRO A 45 5.07 -8.06 -3.44
CA PRO A 45 6.00 -9.17 -3.37
C PRO A 45 7.37 -8.73 -2.84
N VAL A 46 8.12 -9.70 -2.29
CA VAL A 46 9.48 -9.47 -1.77
C VAL A 46 10.41 -8.88 -2.84
N LEU A 47 10.21 -9.24 -4.11
CA LEU A 47 10.99 -8.73 -5.24
C LEU A 47 10.97 -7.19 -5.34
N LEU A 48 9.80 -6.58 -5.12
CA LEU A 48 9.62 -5.12 -5.10
C LEU A 48 10.42 -4.46 -3.96
N LYS A 49 10.45 -5.12 -2.79
CA LYS A 49 11.19 -4.66 -1.61
C LYS A 49 12.70 -4.73 -1.87
N ILE A 50 13.18 -5.83 -2.45
CA ILE A 50 14.58 -6.04 -2.84
C ILE A 50 15.01 -5.01 -3.89
N GLY A 51 14.22 -4.85 -4.96
CA GLY A 51 14.52 -3.88 -6.02
C GLY A 51 14.58 -2.44 -5.49
N GLY A 52 13.65 -2.08 -4.61
CA GLY A 52 13.65 -0.79 -3.92
C GLY A 52 14.88 -0.59 -3.03
N PHE A 53 15.30 -1.63 -2.31
CA PHE A 53 16.51 -1.60 -1.50
C PHE A 53 17.77 -1.44 -2.35
N LEU A 54 17.95 -2.26 -3.39
CA LEU A 54 19.10 -2.21 -4.30
C LEU A 54 19.21 -0.85 -4.98
N SER A 55 18.11 -0.32 -5.50
CA SER A 55 18.11 0.97 -6.19
C SER A 55 18.37 2.15 -5.25
N ARG A 56 17.85 2.14 -4.01
CA ARG A 56 17.85 3.31 -3.12
C ARG A 56 18.98 3.28 -2.08
N ARG A 57 19.40 2.11 -1.61
CA ARG A 57 20.42 1.95 -0.55
C ARG A 57 21.78 1.61 -1.13
N LEU A 58 21.82 0.67 -2.07
CA LEU A 58 23.08 0.19 -2.66
C LEU A 58 23.47 0.93 -3.94
N LYS A 59 22.66 1.91 -4.38
CA LYS A 59 22.84 2.69 -5.63
C LYS A 59 22.98 1.83 -6.89
N LEU A 60 22.60 0.54 -6.82
CA LEU A 60 22.50 -0.37 -7.95
C LEU A 60 21.21 -0.10 -8.74
N THR A 61 21.12 1.12 -9.29
CA THR A 61 19.87 1.67 -9.85
C THR A 61 19.33 0.86 -11.02
N ARG A 62 20.19 0.43 -11.96
CA ARG A 62 19.76 -0.36 -13.13
C ARG A 62 19.14 -1.70 -12.70
N VAL A 63 19.86 -2.47 -11.90
CA VAL A 63 19.40 -3.78 -11.39
C VAL A 63 18.18 -3.60 -10.48
N GLY A 64 18.26 -2.68 -9.53
CA GLY A 64 17.17 -2.43 -8.59
C GLY A 64 15.88 -2.01 -9.28
N ARG A 65 15.94 -1.10 -10.27
CA ARG A 65 14.76 -0.67 -11.03
C ARG A 65 14.18 -1.79 -11.89
N ALA A 66 15.01 -2.62 -12.53
CA ALA A 66 14.53 -3.77 -13.28
C ALA A 66 13.71 -4.73 -12.39
N LEU A 67 14.20 -5.01 -11.17
CA LEU A 67 13.48 -5.85 -10.21
C LEU A 67 12.19 -5.19 -9.70
N VAL A 68 12.19 -3.86 -9.52
CA VAL A 68 10.96 -3.11 -9.18
C VAL A 68 9.91 -3.26 -10.28
N VAL A 69 10.29 -3.10 -11.55
CA VAL A 69 9.35 -3.22 -12.68
C VAL A 69 8.75 -4.62 -12.75
N VAL A 70 9.59 -5.66 -12.68
CA VAL A 70 9.11 -7.05 -12.67
C VAL A 70 8.20 -7.32 -11.47
N GLY A 71 8.59 -6.83 -10.29
CA GLY A 71 7.78 -6.95 -9.08
C GLY A 71 6.43 -6.24 -9.21
N LEU A 72 6.40 -5.07 -9.84
CA LEU A 72 5.18 -4.27 -10.04
C LEU A 72 4.22 -4.96 -11.00
N HIS A 73 4.71 -5.52 -12.10
CA HIS A 73 3.88 -6.33 -13.00
C HIS A 73 3.24 -7.52 -12.26
N ARG A 74 3.96 -8.17 -11.35
CA ARG A 74 3.42 -9.26 -10.52
C ARG A 74 2.43 -8.79 -9.47
N ALA A 75 2.61 -7.59 -8.92
CA ALA A 75 1.72 -7.00 -7.91
C ALA A 75 0.42 -6.48 -8.52
N TYR A 76 0.46 -6.05 -9.79
CA TYR A 76 -0.64 -5.33 -10.45
C TYR A 76 -2.00 -6.06 -10.42
N PRO A 77 -2.10 -7.38 -10.73
CA PRO A 77 -3.38 -8.07 -10.66
C PRO A 77 -4.01 -8.03 -9.25
N CYS A 78 -3.19 -8.21 -8.20
CA CYS A 78 -3.65 -8.16 -6.81
C CYS A 78 -4.10 -6.74 -6.42
N LEU A 79 -3.34 -5.72 -6.81
CA LEU A 79 -3.68 -4.32 -6.54
C LEU A 79 -4.98 -3.92 -7.24
N ARG A 80 -5.16 -4.34 -8.50
CA ARG A 80 -6.39 -4.10 -9.25
C ARG A 80 -7.60 -4.75 -8.57
N GLU A 81 -7.46 -6.00 -8.15
CA GLU A 81 -8.52 -6.73 -7.45
C GLU A 81 -8.88 -6.09 -6.10
N LEU A 82 -7.87 -5.61 -5.37
CA LEU A 82 -8.08 -4.87 -4.14
C LEU A 82 -8.91 -3.60 -4.38
N VAL A 83 -8.60 -2.82 -5.43
CA VAL A 83 -9.37 -1.62 -5.77
C VAL A 83 -10.81 -1.97 -6.12
N TYR A 84 -11.05 -3.02 -6.92
CA TYR A 84 -12.42 -3.44 -7.26
C TYR A 84 -13.22 -3.82 -6.01
N ARG A 85 -12.64 -4.64 -5.12
CA ARG A 85 -13.29 -5.03 -3.87
C ARG A 85 -13.65 -3.82 -3.01
N VAL A 86 -12.72 -2.89 -2.83
CA VAL A 86 -12.93 -1.68 -2.02
C VAL A 86 -14.02 -0.79 -2.63
N LYS A 87 -14.05 -0.65 -3.95
CA LYS A 87 -15.12 0.11 -4.62
C LYS A 87 -16.50 -0.51 -4.41
N MET A 88 -16.61 -1.84 -4.43
CA MET A 88 -17.87 -2.53 -4.14
C MET A 88 -18.32 -2.34 -2.69
N GLU A 89 -17.39 -2.33 -1.74
CA GLU A 89 -17.68 -2.12 -0.30
C GLU A 89 -18.16 -0.71 0.02
N VAL A 90 -17.68 0.31 -0.70
CA VAL A 90 -18.03 1.72 -0.45
C VAL A 90 -19.27 2.16 -1.25
N THR A 91 -19.61 1.47 -2.34
CA THR A 91 -20.75 1.83 -3.21
C THR A 91 -22.02 1.02 -2.90
N GLY A 92 -21.88 -0.16 -2.30
CA GLY A 92 -23.00 -1.01 -1.90
C GLY A 92 -23.57 -0.62 -0.55
#